data_AF-A0A315EGW4-F1
#
_entry.id   AF-A0A315EGW4-F1
#
_cell.length_a   1.000
_cell.length_b   1.000
_cell.length_c   1.000
_cell.angle_alpha   90.00
_cell.angle_beta   90.00
_cell.angle_gamma   90.00
#
_symmetry.space_group_name_H-M   'P 1'
#
loop_
_entity.id
_entity.type
_entity.pdbx_description
1 polymer ?
#
loop_
_entity_poly.entity_id
_entity_poly.type
_entity_poly.pdbx_seq_one_letter_code
_entity_poly.pdbx_strand_id
1 'polypeptide(L)'
;MPINDASLLPASAELLTRQVHPSQITEGRPSARSFTPTEKDAGHLSADRESLLSPREAYERYLQRKQLNEGGGTWGVSIQEFANLGLASYADPISDNSAHTLVDFTSAGDAKKQQTVGKLAYAKAKARGRLHPPPDLAAQHKTADS
;
A
#
# COMPACT_ATOMS: atom_id res chain seq x y z
N MET A 1 10.17 -3.63 13.01
CA MET A 1 10.47 -2.24 13.42
C MET A 1 9.54 -1.90 14.56
N PRO A 2 9.98 -1.19 15.62
CA PRO A 2 9.09 -0.87 16.73
C PRO A 2 8.04 0.15 16.28
N ILE A 3 6.77 -0.09 16.64
CA ILE A 3 5.71 0.92 16.54
C ILE A 3 5.97 2.00 17.58
N ASN A 4 5.71 3.26 17.23
CA ASN A 4 5.63 4.35 18.18
C ASN A 4 4.15 4.67 18.47
N ASP A 5 3.65 4.30 19.65
CA ASP A 5 2.23 4.49 19.99
C ASP A 5 1.80 5.97 19.92
N ALA A 6 2.72 6.91 20.16
CA ALA A 6 2.46 8.34 20.05
C ALA A 6 2.23 8.82 18.59
N SER A 7 2.55 7.99 17.59
CA SER A 7 2.35 8.29 16.18
C SER A 7 1.12 7.64 15.56
N LEU A 8 0.19 7.14 16.40
CA LEU A 8 -1.09 6.59 15.96
C LEU A 8 -1.85 7.60 15.09
N LEU A 9 -2.25 7.16 13.90
CA LEU A 9 -3.04 7.95 12.97
C LEU A 9 -4.53 7.76 13.26
N PRO A 10 -5.32 8.85 13.35
CA PRO A 10 -6.76 8.73 13.55
C PRO A 10 -7.44 8.13 12.32
N ALA A 11 -8.50 7.36 12.55
CA ALA A 11 -9.32 6.83 11.47
C ALA A 11 -9.84 7.98 10.58
N SER A 12 -9.56 7.89 9.29
CA SER A 12 -9.88 8.94 8.31
C SER A 12 -9.99 8.38 6.89
N ALA A 13 -10.49 9.20 5.97
CA ALA A 13 -10.59 8.84 4.55
C ALA A 13 -9.24 8.85 3.82
N GLU A 14 -8.18 9.35 4.45
CA GLU A 14 -6.83 9.40 3.87
C GLU A 14 -6.38 8.00 3.42
N LEU A 15 -5.88 7.89 2.20
CA LEU A 15 -5.31 6.65 1.67
C LEU A 15 -3.86 6.44 2.12
N LEU A 16 -3.60 5.21 2.53
CA LEU A 16 -2.27 4.66 2.64
C LEU A 16 -1.96 3.88 1.37
N THR A 17 -0.95 4.34 0.65
CA THR A 17 -0.60 3.85 -0.68
C THR A 17 0.49 2.78 -0.64
N ARG A 18 0.40 1.84 -1.57
CA ARG A 18 1.31 0.71 -1.75
C ARG A 18 1.72 0.61 -3.20
N GLN A 19 3.02 0.65 -3.45
CA GLN A 19 3.59 0.35 -4.75
C GLN A 19 3.83 -1.15 -4.85
N VAL A 20 3.37 -1.75 -5.93
CA VAL A 20 3.42 -3.19 -6.14
C VAL A 20 4.45 -3.53 -7.21
N HIS A 21 5.29 -4.52 -6.94
CA HIS A 21 6.28 -4.97 -7.90
C HIS A 21 5.61 -5.59 -9.14
N PRO A 22 6.13 -5.42 -10.37
CA PRO A 22 5.53 -5.99 -11.58
C PRO A 22 5.29 -7.51 -11.49
N SER A 23 6.21 -8.26 -10.87
CA SER A 23 6.07 -9.72 -10.68
C SER A 23 4.91 -10.14 -9.76
N GLN A 24 4.28 -9.19 -9.08
CA GLN A 24 3.09 -9.41 -8.25
C GLN A 24 1.80 -8.97 -8.94
N ILE A 25 1.88 -8.57 -10.22
CA ILE A 25 0.73 -8.21 -11.04
C ILE A 25 0.33 -9.37 -11.95
N THR A 26 -0.97 -9.65 -12.03
CA THR A 26 -1.55 -10.60 -12.99
C THR A 26 -2.83 -9.97 -13.53
N GLU A 27 -2.98 -9.89 -14.85
CA GLU A 27 -4.14 -9.25 -15.51
C GLU A 27 -4.42 -7.83 -14.97
N GLY A 28 -3.36 -7.04 -14.75
CA GLY A 28 -3.46 -5.68 -14.24
C GLY A 28 -3.85 -5.56 -12.75
N ARG A 29 -3.98 -6.67 -12.02
CA ARG A 29 -4.37 -6.68 -10.60
C ARG A 29 -3.19 -7.13 -9.72
N PRO A 30 -2.99 -6.51 -8.55
CA PRO A 30 -1.95 -6.93 -7.64
C PRO A 30 -2.38 -8.21 -6.90
N SER A 31 -1.42 -9.03 -6.50
CA SER A 31 -1.71 -10.17 -5.62
C SER A 31 -2.10 -9.68 -4.22
N ALA A 32 -2.94 -10.45 -3.50
CA ALA A 32 -3.29 -10.14 -2.10
C ALA A 32 -2.07 -10.07 -1.16
N ARG A 33 -0.97 -10.74 -1.53
CA ARG A 33 0.31 -10.67 -0.81
C ARG A 33 0.90 -9.26 -0.78
N SER A 34 0.50 -8.38 -1.69
CA SER A 34 0.97 -6.98 -1.70
C SER A 34 0.40 -6.15 -0.53
N PHE A 35 -0.67 -6.65 0.11
CA PHE A 35 -1.40 -6.07 1.23
C PHE A 35 -1.37 -6.96 2.49
N THR A 36 -0.47 -7.94 2.52
CA THR A 36 -0.29 -8.82 3.68
C THR A 36 1.19 -8.77 4.07
N PRO A 37 1.54 -8.47 5.34
CA PRO A 37 2.93 -8.50 5.77
C PRO A 37 3.49 -9.92 5.65
N THR A 38 4.79 -9.99 5.39
CA THR A 38 5.58 -11.22 5.43
C THR A 38 6.25 -11.38 6.79
N GLU A 39 6.84 -12.55 7.05
CA GLU A 39 7.60 -12.79 8.30
C GLU A 39 8.70 -11.75 8.54
N LYS A 40 9.34 -11.27 7.46
CA LYS A 40 10.40 -10.25 7.53
C LYS A 40 9.89 -8.88 7.95
N ASP A 41 8.59 -8.63 7.77
CA ASP A 41 7.97 -7.37 8.13
C ASP A 41 7.50 -7.35 9.60
N ALA A 42 7.72 -8.45 10.33
CA ALA A 42 7.36 -8.61 11.74
C ALA A 42 5.89 -8.25 12.03
N GLY A 43 4.98 -8.55 11.09
CA GLY A 43 3.56 -8.23 11.20
C GLY A 43 3.17 -6.79 10.89
N HIS A 44 4.06 -5.98 10.28
CA HIS A 44 3.76 -4.59 9.93
C HIS A 44 3.78 -4.39 8.42
N LEU A 45 2.74 -3.80 7.84
CA LEU A 45 2.71 -3.47 6.42
C LEU A 45 3.14 -2.02 6.21
N SER A 46 4.28 -1.80 5.54
CA SER A 46 4.72 -0.45 5.14
C SER A 46 3.81 0.16 4.08
N ALA A 47 3.43 1.42 4.20
CA ALA A 47 2.68 2.18 3.21
C ALA A 47 3.09 3.66 3.24
N ASP A 48 2.59 4.45 2.29
CA ASP A 48 2.84 5.90 2.24
C ASP A 48 1.54 6.70 2.32
N ARG A 49 1.54 7.74 3.15
CA ARG A 49 0.42 8.68 3.30
C ARG A 49 0.21 9.52 2.05
N GLU A 50 -0.96 9.42 1.43
CA GLU A 50 -1.27 10.19 0.22
C GLU A 50 -1.26 11.71 0.46
N SER A 51 -1.49 12.16 1.69
CA SER A 51 -1.47 13.57 2.06
C SER A 51 -0.07 14.20 2.02
N LEU A 52 0.97 13.36 2.04
CA LEU A 52 2.38 13.79 2.04
C LEU A 52 3.11 13.37 0.76
N LEU A 53 2.66 12.29 0.11
CA LEU A 53 3.26 11.76 -1.09
C LEU A 53 2.15 11.23 -2.01
N SER A 54 1.94 11.89 -3.15
CA SER A 54 0.89 11.49 -4.08
C SER A 54 1.14 10.06 -4.61
N PRO A 55 0.10 9.36 -5.09
CA PRO A 55 0.27 8.00 -5.65
C PRO A 55 1.30 7.90 -6.77
N ARG A 56 1.50 8.99 -7.54
CA ARG A 56 2.52 9.11 -8.59
C ARG A 56 3.92 9.29 -8.00
N GLU A 57 4.11 10.23 -7.08
CA GLU A 57 5.41 10.47 -6.46
C GLU A 57 5.88 9.22 -5.69
N ALA A 58 4.95 8.54 -5.01
CA ALA A 58 5.23 7.29 -4.32
C ALA A 58 5.65 6.17 -5.29
N TYR A 59 5.04 6.12 -6.49
CA TYR A 59 5.47 5.22 -7.56
C TYR A 59 6.88 5.54 -8.07
N GLU A 60 7.15 6.80 -8.44
CA GLU A 60 8.46 7.25 -8.94
C GLU A 60 9.57 6.98 -7.91
N ARG A 61 9.28 7.28 -6.63
CA ARG A 61 10.16 6.97 -5.50
C ARG A 61 10.44 5.47 -5.37
N TYR A 62 9.43 4.63 -5.49
CA TYR A 62 9.58 3.18 -5.45
C TYR A 62 10.51 2.67 -6.56
N LEU A 63 10.35 3.18 -7.79
CA LEU A 63 11.24 2.84 -8.91
C LEU A 63 12.69 3.20 -8.60
N GLN A 64 12.93 4.43 -8.12
CA GLN A 64 14.26 4.90 -7.77
C GLN A 64 14.89 4.03 -6.66
N ARG A 65 14.14 3.78 -5.57
CA ARG A 65 14.64 3.00 -4.41
C ARG A 65 14.92 1.54 -4.76
N LYS A 66 14.13 0.95 -5.67
CA LYS A 66 14.29 -0.45 -6.10
C LYS A 66 15.16 -0.61 -7.34
N GLN A 67 15.63 0.49 -7.94
CA GLN A 67 16.38 0.51 -9.20
C GLN A 67 15.61 -0.24 -10.31
N LEU A 68 14.31 0.01 -10.39
CA LEU A 68 13.40 -0.59 -11.36
C LEU A 68 13.13 0.38 -12.50
N ASN A 69 13.12 -0.14 -13.72
CA ASN A 69 12.69 0.63 -14.90
C ASN A 69 11.16 0.76 -14.96
N GLU A 70 10.43 -0.22 -14.39
CA GLU A 70 8.97 -0.24 -14.36
C GLU A 70 8.47 -0.90 -13.05
N GLY A 71 7.36 -0.39 -12.54
CA GLY A 71 6.63 -0.87 -11.37
C GLY A 71 5.21 -1.30 -11.75
N GLY A 72 4.58 -2.20 -10.98
CA GLY A 72 3.21 -2.67 -11.27
C GLY A 72 2.13 -1.60 -11.11
N GLY A 73 2.41 -0.56 -10.32
CA GLY A 73 1.55 0.59 -10.06
C GLY A 73 1.37 0.90 -8.58
N THR A 74 0.55 1.90 -8.29
CA THR A 74 0.17 2.29 -6.93
C THR A 74 -1.30 1.97 -6.68
N TRP A 75 -1.58 1.39 -5.52
CA TRP A 75 -2.92 1.16 -4.97
C TRP A 75 -3.01 1.73 -3.56
N GLY A 76 -4.21 1.88 -3.02
CA GLY A 76 -4.37 2.41 -1.67
C GLY A 76 -5.58 1.85 -0.93
N VAL A 77 -5.49 1.88 0.38
CA VAL A 77 -6.54 1.53 1.36
C VAL A 77 -6.60 2.66 2.38
N SER A 78 -7.78 3.11 2.76
CA SER A 78 -7.88 4.23 3.70
C SER A 78 -7.55 3.82 5.14
N ILE A 79 -7.13 4.78 5.96
CA ILE A 79 -6.90 4.55 7.40
C ILE A 79 -8.20 4.05 8.05
N GLN A 80 -9.36 4.59 7.66
CA GLN A 80 -10.66 4.11 8.12
C GLN A 80 -10.95 2.66 7.70
N GLU A 81 -10.58 2.27 6.48
CA GLU A 81 -10.75 0.89 6.01
C GLU A 81 -9.90 -0.09 6.82
N PHE A 82 -8.65 0.27 7.14
CA PHE A 82 -7.82 -0.51 8.04
C PHE A 82 -8.40 -0.57 9.46
N ALA A 83 -8.85 0.57 10.00
CA ALA A 83 -9.48 0.62 11.31
C ALA A 83 -10.73 -0.28 11.39
N ASN A 84 -11.56 -0.31 10.34
CA ASN A 84 -12.73 -1.19 10.25
C ASN A 84 -12.37 -2.69 10.20
N LEU A 85 -11.14 -3.02 9.82
CA LEU A 85 -10.59 -4.38 9.87
C LEU A 85 -9.90 -4.69 11.21
N GLY A 86 -9.93 -3.76 12.17
CA GLY A 86 -9.26 -3.88 13.47
C GLY A 86 -7.76 -3.63 13.41
N LEU A 87 -7.27 -2.93 12.38
CA LEU A 87 -5.85 -2.64 12.16
C LEU A 87 -5.55 -1.17 12.46
N ALA A 88 -4.51 -0.92 13.24
CA ALA A 88 -4.03 0.42 13.55
C ALA A 88 -2.96 0.86 12.54
N SER A 89 -2.90 2.16 12.25
CA SER A 89 -1.89 2.75 11.36
C SER A 89 -1.08 3.79 12.12
N TYR A 90 0.23 3.81 11.90
CA TYR A 90 1.17 4.65 12.64
C TYR A 90 2.09 5.38 11.68
N ALA A 91 2.23 6.70 11.85
CA ALA A 91 3.27 7.43 11.13
C ALA A 91 4.64 6.90 11.54
N ASP A 92 5.46 6.56 10.57
CA ASP A 92 6.82 6.04 10.77
C ASP A 92 7.76 6.72 9.77
N PRO A 93 7.91 8.06 9.83
CA PRO A 93 8.74 8.78 8.89
C PRO A 93 10.18 8.28 8.97
N ILE A 94 10.71 7.83 7.84
CA ILE A 94 12.11 7.41 7.71
C ILE A 94 12.92 8.50 7.01
N SER A 95 14.25 8.44 7.11
CA SER A 95 15.16 9.51 6.67
C SER A 95 14.96 9.94 5.21
N ASP A 96 14.53 9.04 4.34
CA ASP A 96 14.28 9.32 2.94
C ASP A 96 12.80 9.37 2.56
N ASN A 97 11.87 9.15 3.51
CA ASN A 97 10.42 9.15 3.27
C ASN A 97 9.62 9.63 4.48
N SER A 98 9.21 10.90 4.47
CA SER A 98 8.35 11.47 5.50
C SER A 98 6.92 10.94 5.48
N ALA A 99 6.48 10.37 4.34
CA ALA A 99 5.14 9.80 4.19
C ALA A 99 5.03 8.36 4.71
N HIS A 100 6.16 7.72 5.06
CA HIS A 100 6.19 6.32 5.47
C HIS A 100 5.32 6.09 6.71
N THR A 101 4.58 4.98 6.67
CA THR A 101 3.59 4.57 7.67
C THR A 101 3.63 3.07 7.81
N LEU A 102 3.36 2.58 9.02
CA LEU A 102 3.20 1.17 9.31
C LEU A 102 1.75 0.87 9.66
N VAL A 103 1.16 -0.13 9.01
CA VAL A 103 -0.11 -0.72 9.43
C VAL A 103 0.20 -1.95 10.27
N ASP A 104 -0.27 -1.98 11.51
CA ASP A 104 -0.07 -3.07 12.45
C ASP A 104 -1.05 -4.22 12.22
N PHE A 105 -0.54 -5.38 11.83
CA PHE A 105 -1.31 -6.62 11.71
C PHE A 105 -1.13 -7.52 12.93
N THR A 106 -0.21 -7.23 13.85
CA THR A 106 0.02 -8.06 15.04
C THR A 106 -1.23 -8.11 15.92
N SER A 107 -1.99 -7.02 15.96
CA SER A 107 -3.29 -6.90 16.62
C SER A 107 -4.36 -7.88 16.07
N ALA A 108 -4.23 -8.35 14.82
CA ALA A 108 -5.14 -9.35 14.26
C ALA A 108 -4.89 -10.76 14.83
N GLY A 109 -3.76 -10.99 15.48
CA GLY A 109 -3.35 -12.28 16.05
C GLY A 109 -2.42 -13.07 15.13
N ASP A 110 -2.69 -14.37 15.00
CA ASP A 110 -1.83 -15.31 14.26
C ASP A 110 -1.74 -15.02 12.74
N ALA A 111 -0.76 -15.64 12.09
CA ALA A 111 -0.50 -15.45 10.66
C ALA A 111 -1.71 -15.75 9.75
N LYS A 112 -2.60 -16.66 10.15
CA LYS A 112 -3.81 -16.99 9.36
C LYS A 112 -4.83 -15.85 9.45
N LYS A 113 -5.00 -15.25 10.63
CA LYS A 113 -5.82 -14.05 10.80
C LYS A 113 -5.23 -12.86 10.07
N GLN A 114 -3.92 -12.64 10.15
CA GLN A 114 -3.21 -11.61 9.39
C GLN A 114 -3.42 -11.76 7.87
N GLN A 115 -3.32 -12.98 7.34
CA GLN A 115 -3.61 -13.26 5.95
C GLN A 115 -5.07 -12.99 5.58
N THR A 116 -6.00 -13.24 6.50
CA THR A 116 -7.43 -13.00 6.28
C THR A 116 -7.72 -11.51 6.17
N VAL A 117 -7.25 -10.70 7.12
CA VAL A 117 -7.42 -9.24 7.07
C VAL A 117 -6.66 -8.61 5.90
N GLY A 118 -5.49 -9.16 5.52
CA GLY A 118 -4.75 -8.73 4.33
C GLY A 118 -5.51 -8.97 3.02
N LYS A 119 -6.23 -10.10 2.90
CA LYS A 119 -7.15 -10.35 1.76
C LYS A 119 -8.31 -9.36 1.73
N LEU A 120 -8.84 -8.98 2.89
CA LEU A 120 -9.91 -7.98 2.99
C LEU A 120 -9.41 -6.58 2.60
N ALA A 121 -8.23 -6.18 3.08
CA ALA A 121 -7.58 -4.93 2.69
C ALA A 121 -7.30 -4.90 1.17
N TYR A 122 -6.76 -6.00 0.62
CA TYR A 122 -6.60 -6.15 -0.83
C TYR A 122 -7.93 -6.01 -1.58
N ALA A 123 -9.03 -6.59 -1.08
CA ALA A 123 -10.33 -6.47 -1.73
C ALA A 123 -10.79 -4.99 -1.82
N LYS A 124 -10.52 -4.18 -0.79
CA LYS A 124 -10.77 -2.73 -0.81
C LYS A 124 -9.91 -2.03 -1.87
N ALA A 125 -8.61 -2.29 -1.88
CA ALA A 125 -7.69 -1.72 -2.87
C ALA A 125 -8.07 -2.10 -4.31
N LYS A 126 -8.48 -3.37 -4.52
CA LYS A 126 -8.94 -3.86 -5.82
C LYS A 126 -10.23 -3.17 -6.26
N ALA A 127 -11.20 -3.01 -5.37
CA ALA A 127 -12.47 -2.34 -5.66
C ALA A 127 -12.27 -0.85 -6.02
N ARG A 128 -11.30 -0.19 -5.37
CA ARG A 128 -10.89 1.19 -5.67
C ARG A 128 -10.18 1.32 -7.03
N GLY A 129 -9.53 0.26 -7.47
CA GLY A 129 -8.72 0.28 -8.69
C GLY A 129 -7.32 0.84 -8.46
N ARG A 130 -6.56 0.90 -9.55
CA ARG A 130 -5.17 1.36 -9.52
C ARG A 130 -5.14 2.89 -9.51
N LEU A 131 -4.48 3.48 -8.51
CA LEU A 131 -4.35 4.93 -8.34
C LEU A 131 -3.30 5.53 -9.27
N HIS A 132 -2.25 4.77 -9.59
CA HIS A 132 -1.25 5.16 -10.59
C HIS A 132 -0.79 3.93 -11.41
N PRO A 133 -0.98 3.90 -12.74
CA PRO A 133 -0.46 2.86 -13.62
C PRO A 133 1.03 3.03 -13.93
N PRO A 134 1.74 1.98 -14.40
CA PRO A 134 3.01 2.17 -15.07
C PRO A 134 2.84 2.99 -16.35
N PRO A 135 3.93 3.65 -16.81
CA PRO A 135 3.92 4.48 -18.01
C PRO A 135 3.28 3.79 -19.24
N ASP A 136 3.61 2.52 -19.48
CA ASP A 136 3.17 1.80 -20.68
C ASP A 136 1.68 1.46 -20.69
N LEU A 137 1.06 1.33 -19.50
CA LEU A 137 -0.39 1.11 -19.38
C LEU A 137 -1.20 2.42 -19.42
N ALA A 138 -0.60 3.56 -19.08
CA ALA A 138 -1.25 4.87 -19.19
C ALA A 138 -1.40 5.30 -20.66
N ALA A 139 -0.43 4.93 -21.51
CA ALA A 139 -0.47 5.22 -22.95
C ALA A 139 -1.53 4.40 -23.70
N GLN A 140 -1.78 3.15 -23.29
CA GLN A 140 -2.72 2.24 -23.96
C GLN A 140 -4.21 2.57 -23.72
N HIS A 141 -4.55 3.27 -22.63
CA HIS A 141 -5.94 3.70 -22.37
C HIS A 141 -6.32 5.02 -23.05
N LYS A 142 -5.36 5.80 -23.57
CA LYS A 142 -5.65 7.03 -24.31
C LYS A 142 -6.01 6.80 -25.79
N THR A 143 -5.89 5.57 -26.28
CA THR A 143 -6.15 5.22 -27.70
C THR A 143 -7.48 4.50 -27.93
N ALA A 144 -8.35 4.38 -26.92
CA ALA A 144 -9.64 3.68 -27.04
C ALA A 144 -10.87 4.61 -27.07
N ASP A 145 -10.66 5.93 -27.10
CA ASP A 145 -11.74 6.93 -27.16
C ASP A 145 -11.37 8.01 -28.20
N SER A 146 -11.32 7.60 -29.47
CA SER A 146 -11.24 8.48 -30.65
C SER A 146 -11.92 7.83 -31.84
#